data_AF-A0A6A6YGG7-F1
#
_entry.id   AF-A0A6A6YGG7-F1
#
_cell.length_a   1.000
_cell.length_b   1.000
_cell.length_c   1.000
_cell.angle_alpha   90.00
_cell.angle_beta   90.00
_cell.angle_gamma   90.00
#
_symmetry.space_group_name_H-M   'P 1'
#
loop_
_entity.id
_entity.type
_entity.pdbx_description
1 polymer ?
#
loop_
_entity_poly.entity_id
_entity_poly.type
_entity_poly.pdbx_seq_one_letter_code
_entity_poly.pdbx_strand_id
1 'polypeptide(L)'
;MSAYNTAKLAICRFTEYTAAEYADQGVIAISLHPGGAATDMGLSLPEEHHTSLTDTPKLAADTAVWLMKERREWLNGRYVSCQWDLPELEVKEKEIEDRNLLKNKMLV
;
A
#
# COMPACT_ATOMS: atom_id res chain seq x y z
N MET A 1 -5.45 10.39 -16.06
CA MET A 1 -4.94 9.07 -15.59
C MET A 1 -3.43 8.95 -15.60
N SER A 2 -2.71 9.31 -16.68
CA SER A 2 -1.23 9.18 -16.74
C SER A 2 -0.49 9.86 -15.57
N ALA A 3 -0.74 11.16 -15.36
CA ALA A 3 -0.10 11.92 -14.26
C ALA A 3 -0.40 11.32 -12.87
N TYR A 4 -1.63 10.87 -12.65
CA TYR A 4 -2.05 10.23 -11.40
C TYR A 4 -1.28 8.93 -11.15
N ASN A 5 -1.23 8.04 -12.14
CA ASN A 5 -0.56 6.75 -12.01
C ASN A 5 0.96 6.94 -11.79
N THR A 6 1.59 7.85 -12.52
CA THR A 6 3.01 8.18 -12.33
C THR A 6 3.27 8.74 -10.93
N ALA A 7 2.41 9.65 -10.45
CA ALA A 7 2.54 10.20 -9.10
C ALA A 7 2.36 9.13 -8.02
N LYS A 8 1.39 8.21 -8.16
CA LYS A 8 1.18 7.10 -7.22
C LYS A 8 2.37 6.12 -7.20
N LEU A 9 2.96 5.82 -8.35
CA LEU A 9 4.20 5.03 -8.41
C LEU A 9 5.37 5.76 -7.71
N ALA A 10 5.50 7.08 -7.89
CA ALA A 10 6.52 7.88 -7.24
C ALA A 10 6.37 7.88 -5.71
N ILE A 11 5.13 7.88 -5.18
CA ILE A 11 4.87 7.73 -3.74
C ILE A 11 5.46 6.43 -3.20
N CYS A 12 5.33 5.30 -3.91
CA CYS A 12 5.93 4.05 -3.46
C CYS A 12 7.45 4.16 -3.30
N ARG A 13 8.14 4.81 -4.26
CA ARG A 13 9.59 5.06 -4.15
C ARG A 13 9.92 6.04 -3.03
N PHE A 14 9.12 7.09 -2.85
CA PHE A 14 9.27 8.03 -1.74
C PHE A 14 9.16 7.34 -0.38
N THR A 15 8.19 6.43 -0.21
CA THR A 15 8.05 5.59 0.97
C THR A 15 9.29 4.73 1.23
N GLU A 16 9.89 4.14 0.18
CA GLU A 16 11.15 3.39 0.32
C GLU A 16 12.30 4.27 0.85
N TYR A 17 12.40 5.53 0.41
CA TYR A 17 13.40 6.47 0.93
C TYR A 17 13.11 6.87 2.38
N THR A 18 11.88 7.22 2.72
CA THR A 18 11.50 7.52 4.12
C THR A 18 11.81 6.36 5.05
N ALA A 19 11.51 5.13 4.63
CA ALA A 19 11.85 3.93 5.39
C ALA A 19 13.35 3.80 5.63
N ALA A 20 14.18 4.07 4.62
CA ALA A 20 15.63 3.94 4.71
C ALA A 20 16.28 5.06 5.55
N GLU A 21 15.85 6.31 5.37
CA GLU A 21 16.44 7.50 6.00
C GLU A 21 16.08 7.65 7.48
N TYR A 22 14.96 7.08 7.92
CA TYR A 22 14.45 7.21 9.28
C TYR A 22 14.35 5.87 10.03
N ALA A 23 14.96 4.80 9.50
CA ALA A 23 14.94 3.47 10.12
C ALA A 23 15.55 3.47 11.53
N ASP A 24 16.65 4.19 11.72
CA ASP A 24 17.36 4.32 13.00
C ASP A 24 16.60 5.14 14.05
N GLN A 25 15.64 5.96 13.59
CA GLN A 25 14.72 6.73 14.42
C GLN A 25 13.43 5.97 14.76
N GLY A 26 13.32 4.70 14.31
CA GLY A 26 12.15 3.85 14.58
C GLY A 26 10.92 4.18 13.74
N VAL A 27 11.08 4.88 12.62
CA VAL A 27 9.98 5.16 11.68
C VAL A 27 9.73 3.95 10.77
N ILE A 28 8.46 3.54 10.68
CA ILE A 28 7.99 2.56 9.70
C ILE A 28 7.15 3.31 8.66
N ALA A 29 7.56 3.25 7.40
CA ALA A 29 6.82 3.87 6.30
C ALA A 29 6.22 2.79 5.40
N ILE A 30 4.90 2.86 5.13
CA ILE A 30 4.16 1.87 4.34
C ILE A 30 3.29 2.60 3.32
N SER A 31 3.32 2.12 2.07
CA SER A 31 2.47 2.62 0.99
C SER A 31 1.18 1.80 0.95
N LEU A 32 0.07 2.35 1.46
CA LEU A 32 -1.23 1.68 1.46
C LEU A 32 -2.04 2.05 0.20
N HIS A 33 -2.42 1.05 -0.58
CA HIS A 33 -3.48 1.16 -1.58
C HIS A 33 -4.85 0.95 -0.91
N PRO A 34 -5.72 1.98 -0.92
CA PRO A 34 -6.97 1.97 -0.19
C PRO A 34 -8.13 1.31 -0.95
N GLY A 35 -7.87 0.62 -2.06
CA GLY A 35 -8.90 0.04 -2.91
C GLY A 35 -9.65 1.10 -3.74
N GLY A 36 -10.76 0.68 -4.34
CA GLY A 36 -11.66 1.52 -5.12
C GLY A 36 -12.96 1.78 -4.39
N ALA A 37 -13.07 2.91 -3.69
CA ALA A 37 -14.32 3.32 -3.02
C ALA A 37 -15.02 4.45 -3.77
N ALA A 38 -16.36 4.42 -3.76
CA ALA A 38 -17.24 5.44 -4.35
C ALA A 38 -17.25 6.76 -3.54
N THR A 39 -16.09 7.39 -3.42
CA THR A 39 -15.88 8.72 -2.83
C THR A 39 -16.16 9.81 -3.87
N ASP A 40 -16.27 11.07 -3.45
CA ASP A 40 -16.39 12.21 -4.37
C ASP A 40 -15.27 12.21 -5.43
N MET A 41 -14.04 11.87 -5.02
CA MET A 41 -12.91 11.73 -5.95
C MET A 41 -13.10 10.56 -6.91
N GLY A 42 -13.56 9.40 -6.43
CA GLY A 42 -13.82 8.22 -7.27
C GLY A 42 -14.94 8.47 -8.27
N LEU A 43 -16.04 9.08 -7.82
CA LEU A 43 -17.22 9.40 -8.64
C LEU A 43 -16.96 10.54 -9.64
N SER A 44 -15.90 11.33 -9.46
CA SER A 44 -15.45 12.32 -10.46
C SER A 44 -14.83 11.69 -11.72
N LEU A 45 -14.50 10.39 -11.69
CA LEU A 45 -14.06 9.65 -12.88
C LEU A 45 -15.21 9.44 -13.86
N PRO A 46 -14.93 9.19 -15.15
CA PRO A 46 -15.94 8.71 -16.11
C PRO A 46 -16.72 7.50 -15.58
N GLU A 47 -18.03 7.43 -15.87
CA GLU A 47 -18.95 6.39 -15.37
C GLU A 47 -18.48 4.96 -15.65
N GLU A 48 -17.79 4.75 -16.77
CA GLU A 48 -17.20 3.44 -17.12
C GLU A 48 -16.24 2.90 -16.05
N HIS A 49 -15.60 3.78 -15.26
CA HIS A 49 -14.72 3.39 -14.16
C HIS A 49 -15.44 3.16 -12.84
N HIS A 50 -16.71 3.56 -12.70
CA HIS A 50 -17.45 3.41 -11.43
C HIS A 50 -17.72 1.96 -11.08
N THR A 51 -17.76 1.08 -12.09
CA THR A 51 -17.89 -0.38 -11.91
C THR A 51 -16.74 -0.99 -11.10
N SER A 52 -15.58 -0.31 -11.03
CA SER A 52 -14.42 -0.73 -10.24
C SER A 52 -14.41 -0.15 -8.82
N LEU A 53 -15.40 0.67 -8.44
CA LEU A 53 -15.52 1.30 -7.12
C LEU A 53 -16.34 0.45 -6.16
N THR A 54 -15.95 -0.82 -6.01
CA THR A 54 -16.70 -1.83 -5.24
C THR A 54 -16.33 -1.91 -3.76
N ASP A 55 -15.22 -1.29 -3.36
CA ASP A 55 -14.73 -1.34 -1.99
C ASP A 55 -15.43 -0.31 -1.10
N THR A 56 -15.47 -0.59 0.20
CA THR A 56 -15.99 0.37 1.19
C THR A 56 -14.84 1.13 1.84
N PRO A 57 -15.03 2.40 2.25
CA PRO A 57 -14.04 3.11 3.06
C PRO A 57 -13.66 2.37 4.35
N LYS A 58 -14.58 1.56 4.88
CA LYS A 58 -14.34 0.70 6.04
C LYS A 58 -13.23 -0.31 5.80
N LEU A 59 -13.14 -0.91 4.61
CA LEU A 59 -12.09 -1.87 4.28
C LEU A 59 -10.70 -1.26 4.42
N ALA A 60 -10.48 -0.08 3.81
CA ALA A 60 -9.21 0.64 3.93
C ALA A 60 -8.91 1.06 5.38
N ALA A 61 -9.92 1.48 6.14
CA ALA A 61 -9.77 1.85 7.54
C ALA A 61 -9.37 0.64 8.41
N ASP A 62 -10.02 -0.50 8.23
CA ASP A 62 -9.71 -1.74 8.96
C ASP A 62 -8.28 -2.22 8.65
N THR A 63 -7.83 -2.12 7.38
CA THR A 63 -6.41 -2.40 7.02
C THR A 63 -5.45 -1.42 7.68
N ALA A 64 -5.77 -0.13 7.73
CA ALA A 64 -4.92 0.87 8.40
C ALA A 64 -4.82 0.59 9.91
N VAL A 65 -5.92 0.23 10.57
CA VAL A 65 -5.92 -0.19 11.98
C VAL A 65 -5.08 -1.44 12.16
N TRP A 66 -5.23 -2.45 11.29
CA TRP A 66 -4.41 -3.65 11.33
C TRP A 66 -2.92 -3.27 11.24
N LEU A 67 -2.51 -2.48 10.25
CA LEU A 67 -1.11 -2.01 10.07
C LEU A 67 -0.54 -1.32 11.32
N MET A 68 -1.35 -0.49 12.00
CA MET A 68 -0.92 0.31 13.15
C MET A 68 -1.04 -0.40 14.50
N LYS A 69 -1.77 -1.52 14.57
CA LYS A 69 -2.06 -2.24 15.82
C LYS A 69 -0.80 -2.75 16.54
N GLU A 70 0.22 -3.14 15.78
CA GLU A 70 1.51 -3.61 16.27
C GLU A 70 2.61 -3.24 15.26
N ARG A 71 3.86 -3.24 15.72
CA ARG A 71 4.99 -2.88 14.87
C ARG A 71 5.28 -4.00 13.86
N ARG A 72 5.07 -3.71 12.59
CA ARG A 72 5.36 -4.61 11.46
C ARG A 72 6.60 -4.14 10.71
N GLU A 73 7.76 -4.31 11.33
CA GLU A 73 9.05 -3.87 10.74
C GLU A 73 9.30 -4.52 9.37
N TRP A 74 8.84 -5.75 9.17
CA TRP A 74 8.96 -6.48 7.91
C TRP A 74 8.20 -5.82 6.74
N LEU A 75 7.23 -4.94 7.02
CA LEU A 75 6.54 -4.12 6.01
C LEU A 75 7.21 -2.78 5.74
N ASN A 76 8.30 -2.42 6.44
CA ASN A 76 8.93 -1.12 6.29
C ASN A 76 9.44 -0.88 4.85
N GLY A 77 9.01 0.23 4.26
CA GLY A 77 9.28 0.63 2.89
C GLY A 77 8.53 -0.19 1.84
N ARG A 78 7.44 -0.89 2.19
CA ARG A 78 6.72 -1.78 1.26
C ARG A 78 5.31 -1.27 0.94
N TYR A 79 4.80 -1.75 -0.18
CA TYR A 79 3.42 -1.55 -0.64
C TYR A 79 2.48 -2.60 -0.05
N VAL A 80 1.29 -2.17 0.37
CA VAL A 80 0.20 -3.02 0.87
C VAL A 80 -1.11 -2.62 0.21
N SER A 81 -1.93 -3.58 -0.21
CA SER A 81 -3.31 -3.31 -0.65
C SER A 81 -4.32 -3.74 0.41
N CYS A 82 -5.35 -2.92 0.66
CA CYS A 82 -6.46 -3.30 1.53
C CYS A 82 -7.34 -4.41 0.94
N GLN A 83 -7.18 -4.72 -0.36
CA GLN A 83 -7.92 -5.75 -1.06
C GLN A 83 -7.31 -7.15 -0.87
N TRP A 84 -6.18 -7.26 -0.17
CA TRP A 84 -5.53 -8.54 0.13
C TRP A 84 -6.08 -9.16 1.40
N ASP A 85 -6.01 -10.49 1.47
CA ASP A 85 -6.21 -11.24 2.71
C ASP A 85 -4.99 -11.00 3.63
N LEU A 86 -5.20 -10.26 4.72
CA LEU A 86 -4.13 -9.86 5.64
C LEU A 86 -3.55 -11.06 6.43
N PRO A 87 -4.36 -12.01 6.94
CA PRO A 87 -3.82 -13.28 7.46
C PRO A 87 -2.94 -14.05 6.47
N GLU A 88 -3.34 -14.14 5.20
CA GLU A 88 -2.49 -14.79 4.17
C GLU A 88 -1.18 -14.00 3.95
N LEU A 89 -1.26 -12.67 4.00
CA LEU A 89 -0.09 -11.79 3.89
C LEU A 89 0.90 -12.01 5.06
N GLU A 90 0.42 -12.18 6.29
CA GLU A 90 1.25 -12.48 7.47
C GLU A 90 2.00 -13.80 7.30
N VAL A 91 1.34 -14.84 6.78
CA VAL A 91 1.99 -16.15 6.52
C VAL A 91 3.16 -16.02 5.53
N LYS A 92 3.16 -15.00 4.67
CA LYS A 92 4.20 -14.72 3.67
C LYS A 92 5.32 -13.80 4.17
N GLU A 93 5.30 -13.36 5.43
CA GLU A 93 6.27 -12.40 6.01
C GLU A 93 7.72 -12.78 5.68
N LYS A 94 8.13 -14.02 6.02
CA LYS A 94 9.50 -14.47 5.79
C LYS A 94 9.90 -14.44 4.32
N GLU A 95 9.01 -14.86 3.41
CA GLU A 95 9.29 -14.82 1.97
C GLU A 95 9.44 -13.37 1.49
N ILE A 96 8.58 -12.47 1.96
CA ILE A 96 8.59 -11.05 1.62
C ILE A 96 9.88 -10.38 2.09
N GLU A 97 10.41 -10.77 3.24
CA GLU A 97 11.70 -10.31 3.74
C GLU A 97 12.87 -10.88 2.94
N ASP A 98 12.97 -12.22 2.88
CA ASP A 98 14.09 -12.94 2.28
C ASP A 98 14.28 -12.58 0.80
N ARG A 99 13.18 -12.35 0.07
CA ARG A 99 13.19 -11.96 -1.35
C ARG A 99 13.01 -10.45 -1.57
N ASN A 100 12.84 -9.69 -0.49
CA ASN A 100 12.61 -8.26 -0.49
C ASN A 100 11.45 -7.87 -1.46
N LEU A 101 10.31 -8.56 -1.34
CA LEU A 101 9.13 -8.36 -2.19
C LEU A 101 8.39 -7.06 -1.84
N LEU A 102 7.39 -6.72 -2.66
CA LEU A 102 6.48 -5.57 -2.45
C LEU A 102 7.16 -4.18 -2.51
N LYS A 103 8.32 -4.11 -3.18
CA LYS A 103 9.03 -2.88 -3.53
C LYS A 103 9.17 -2.76 -5.03
N ASN A 104 9.32 -1.55 -5.54
CA ASN A 104 9.56 -1.34 -6.96
C ASN A 104 11.00 -1.74 -7.30
N LYS A 105 11.19 -2.64 -8.26
CA LYS A 105 12.52 -3.14 -8.63
C LYS A 105 12.67 -3.27 -10.14
N MET A 106 13.88 -3.00 -10.62
CA MET A 106 14.34 -3.44 -11.94
C MET A 106 15.16 -4.70 -11.71
N LEU A 107 14.75 -5.82 -12.31
CA LEU A 107 15.48 -7.08 -12.24
C LEU A 107 16.31 -7.25 -13.51
N VAL A 108 17.50 -7.84 -13.37
CA VAL A 108 18.40 -8.23 -14.47
C VAL A 108 18.50 -9.74 -14.49
#